data_AF-V9I852-F1
#
_entry.id   AF-V9I852-F1
#
_cell.length_a   1.000
_cell.length_b   1.000
_cell.length_c   1.000
_cell.angle_alpha   90.00
_cell.angle_beta   90.00
_cell.angle_gamma   90.00
#
_symmetry.space_group_name_H-M   'P 1'
#
loop_
_entity.id
_entity.type
_entity.pdbx_description
1 polymer ?
#
loop_
_entity_poly.entity_id
_entity_poly.type
_entity_poly.pdbx_seq_one_letter_code
_entity_poly.pdbx_strand_id
1 'polypeptide(L)'
;MDRQGLVHGDSDIIHPIFTWLLSHIDVVQKRAYLSRFLVKIEVPSEYLSDPEVFAFYEQYMTLIDRFKTVHKEREIGKKNYENASELTTDLKTMEKEKEAVIIRIEKMRMKAETGIHLLNVARALRIEKDKERDLVLQEEQEKEIISRLQSNLQRLERELQTLKKDENEITVQTLLQHLSEVITVQTVVMNEKLPAEIHAQTNRIKALNTVKQYSYLNPDQITGLRNNLDSIAKEIQNLIELKITKNNIDKIEPFRQQAAAVANIKRNVLEKLEKTANSLQELQTKLEEKRELSKLIVEDIIPKGEDLKKYINRLKTRGTLYKHCKSELTWFNAENSILYRTAAILENQYNQCNQAKERLETVKKNTPNNFTEENASSMNLQLCRDISTFKAKLIPLINEVQTLREKYHEFEQQQEKTKKAQDQVKSSMNILINNLQSELESKKTKLTKVINIMSIVLDIFILLP
;
A
#
# COMPACT_ATOMS: atom_id res chain seq x y z
N MET A 1 -25.31 21.88 -63.66
CA MET A 1 -25.35 23.36 -63.56
C MET A 1 -26.17 23.83 -64.73
N ASP A 2 -27.47 23.97 -64.49
CA ASP A 2 -28.44 24.28 -65.53
C ASP A 2 -28.17 25.69 -66.04
N ARG A 3 -27.54 25.77 -67.23
CA ARG A 3 -27.23 27.04 -67.90
C ARG A 3 -28.48 27.91 -68.09
N GLN A 4 -29.67 27.29 -68.04
CA GLN A 4 -30.95 27.97 -68.11
C GLN A 4 -31.21 28.85 -66.88
N GLY A 5 -30.93 28.41 -65.65
CA GLY A 5 -31.18 29.22 -64.44
C GLY A 5 -30.27 30.46 -64.31
N LEU A 6 -29.05 30.40 -64.88
CA LEU A 6 -28.16 31.55 -64.98
C LEU A 6 -28.65 32.58 -66.01
N VAL A 7 -29.26 32.12 -67.10
CA VAL A 7 -29.81 32.97 -68.16
C VAL A 7 -31.13 33.64 -67.73
N HIS A 8 -31.94 32.98 -66.90
CA HIS A 8 -33.22 33.51 -66.40
C HIS A 8 -33.07 34.41 -65.16
N GLY A 9 -31.88 34.51 -64.58
CA GLY A 9 -31.64 35.42 -63.47
C GLY A 9 -32.09 34.89 -62.11
N ASP A 10 -32.15 33.57 -61.91
CA ASP A 10 -32.68 32.99 -60.68
C ASP A 10 -31.81 33.33 -59.46
N SER A 11 -32.45 33.98 -58.48
CA SER A 11 -31.88 34.42 -57.20
C SER A 11 -31.16 33.27 -56.46
N ASP A 12 -31.75 32.08 -56.46
CA ASP A 12 -31.22 30.89 -55.77
C ASP A 12 -29.93 30.34 -56.38
N ILE A 13 -29.64 30.70 -57.64
CA ILE A 13 -28.43 30.28 -58.36
C ILE A 13 -27.39 31.41 -58.36
N ILE A 14 -27.83 32.66 -58.51
CA ILE A 14 -26.96 33.83 -58.60
C ILE A 14 -26.37 34.21 -57.24
N HIS A 15 -27.14 34.19 -56.15
CA HIS A 15 -26.62 34.57 -54.83
C HIS A 15 -25.50 33.67 -54.31
N PRO A 16 -25.56 32.32 -54.44
CA PRO A 16 -24.43 31.47 -54.10
C PRO A 16 -23.19 31.76 -54.95
N ILE A 17 -23.35 32.07 -56.24
CA ILE A 17 -22.25 32.43 -57.14
C ILE A 17 -21.60 33.75 -56.70
N PHE A 18 -22.38 34.78 -56.40
CA PHE A 18 -21.84 36.04 -55.89
C PHE A 18 -21.20 35.88 -54.51
N THR A 19 -21.82 35.09 -53.63
CA THR A 19 -21.25 34.78 -52.31
C THR A 19 -19.89 34.12 -52.47
N TRP A 20 -19.75 33.19 -53.43
CA TRP A 20 -18.47 32.56 -53.72
C TRP A 20 -17.44 33.52 -54.34
N LEU A 21 -17.84 34.33 -55.33
CA LEU A 21 -16.96 35.30 -55.99
C LEU A 21 -16.45 36.38 -55.03
N LEU A 22 -17.32 36.91 -54.18
CA LEU A 22 -16.98 37.98 -53.23
C LEU A 22 -16.16 37.45 -52.04
N SER A 23 -16.41 36.20 -51.61
CA SER A 23 -15.59 35.57 -50.56
C SER A 23 -14.19 35.15 -51.04
N HIS A 24 -14.01 34.92 -52.35
CA HIS A 24 -12.74 34.45 -52.93
C HIS A 24 -12.15 35.45 -53.94
N ILE A 25 -12.25 36.74 -53.66
CA ILE A 25 -11.87 37.80 -54.59
C ILE A 25 -10.41 37.69 -55.06
N ASP A 26 -9.49 37.33 -54.16
CA ASP A 26 -8.06 37.16 -54.47
C ASP A 26 -7.81 36.00 -55.45
N VAL A 27 -8.58 34.92 -55.32
CA VAL A 27 -8.48 33.75 -56.21
C VAL A 27 -9.01 34.09 -57.60
N VAL A 28 -10.14 34.80 -57.65
CA VAL A 28 -10.76 35.24 -58.91
C VAL A 28 -9.84 36.23 -59.64
N GLN A 29 -9.24 37.18 -58.92
CA GLN A 29 -8.29 38.15 -59.49
C GLN A 29 -7.04 37.46 -60.05
N LYS A 30 -6.45 36.51 -59.31
CA LYS A 30 -5.32 35.71 -59.79
C LYS A 30 -5.71 34.88 -61.01
N ARG A 31 -6.89 34.27 -61.03
CA ARG A 31 -7.38 33.46 -62.16
C ARG A 31 -7.62 34.30 -63.40
N ALA A 32 -8.22 35.48 -63.26
CA ALA A 32 -8.44 36.43 -64.36
C ALA A 32 -7.12 36.97 -64.93
N TYR A 33 -6.13 37.23 -64.06
CA TYR A 33 -4.79 37.63 -64.49
C TYR A 33 -4.11 36.49 -65.29
N LEU A 34 -4.13 35.26 -64.77
CA LEU A 34 -3.50 34.11 -65.40
C LEU A 34 -4.20 33.69 -66.70
N SER A 35 -5.52 33.82 -66.81
CA SER A 35 -6.26 33.47 -68.03
C SER A 35 -5.83 34.30 -69.23
N ARG A 36 -5.38 35.54 -69.03
CA ARG A 36 -4.88 36.38 -70.13
C ARG A 36 -3.58 35.84 -70.75
N PHE A 37 -2.79 35.06 -70.00
CA PHE A 37 -1.45 34.63 -70.41
C PHE A 37 -1.31 33.11 -70.60
N LEU A 38 -2.20 32.31 -70.00
CA LEU A 38 -2.13 30.84 -70.04
C LEU A 38 -3.15 30.20 -70.99
N VAL A 39 -4.08 30.97 -71.55
CA VAL A 39 -4.98 30.46 -72.59
C VAL A 39 -4.15 30.28 -73.86
N LYS A 40 -3.98 29.03 -74.28
CA LYS A 40 -3.23 28.67 -75.48
C LYS A 40 -4.02 29.09 -76.72
N ILE A 41 -3.31 29.59 -77.72
CA ILE A 41 -3.89 29.81 -79.04
C ILE A 41 -3.97 28.43 -79.69
N GLU A 42 -5.18 27.99 -80.02
CA GLU A 42 -5.41 26.74 -80.74
C GLU A 42 -5.02 26.94 -82.20
N VAL A 43 -3.84 26.46 -82.59
CA VAL A 43 -3.37 26.49 -83.97
C VAL A 43 -3.78 25.17 -84.64
N PRO A 44 -4.54 25.19 -85.75
CA PRO A 44 -4.95 23.98 -86.46
C PRO A 44 -3.77 23.13 -86.93
N SER A 45 -3.94 21.81 -86.94
CA SER A 45 -2.88 20.85 -87.26
C SER A 45 -2.33 20.97 -88.68
N GLU A 46 -3.08 21.58 -89.62
CA GLU A 46 -2.59 21.82 -90.98
C GLU A 46 -1.43 22.83 -91.00
N TYR A 47 -1.48 23.85 -90.15
CA TYR A 47 -0.44 24.89 -90.06
C TYR A 47 0.75 24.49 -89.19
N LEU A 48 0.58 23.51 -88.29
CA LEU A 48 1.68 22.94 -87.50
C LEU A 48 2.60 22.03 -88.30
N SER A 49 2.22 21.67 -89.53
CA SER A 49 3.03 20.84 -90.44
C SER A 49 4.19 21.63 -91.07
N ASP A 50 4.12 22.96 -91.04
CA ASP A 50 5.21 23.85 -91.45
C ASP A 50 6.31 23.91 -90.37
N PRO A 51 7.57 23.55 -90.68
CA PRO A 51 8.68 23.56 -89.73
C PRO A 51 8.92 24.91 -89.04
N GLU A 52 8.69 26.04 -89.73
CA GLU A 52 8.90 27.37 -89.13
C GLU A 52 7.82 27.70 -88.10
N VAL A 53 6.56 27.43 -88.43
CA VAL A 53 5.41 27.64 -87.54
C VAL A 53 5.50 26.74 -86.31
N PHE A 54 5.95 25.49 -86.49
CA PHE A 54 6.20 24.57 -85.39
C PHE A 54 7.28 25.10 -84.44
N ALA A 55 8.41 25.58 -84.96
CA ALA A 55 9.49 26.15 -84.14
C ALA A 55 9.04 27.39 -83.34
N PHE A 56 8.22 28.27 -83.94
CA PHE A 56 7.64 29.40 -83.22
C PHE A 56 6.64 28.97 -82.14
N TYR A 57 5.85 27.93 -82.39
CA TYR A 57 4.92 27.38 -81.41
C TYR A 57 5.66 26.71 -80.23
N GLU A 58 6.77 26.02 -80.47
CA GLU A 58 7.63 25.51 -79.39
C GLU A 58 8.26 26.64 -78.56
N GLN A 59 8.75 27.70 -79.21
CA GLN A 59 9.25 28.89 -78.50
C GLN A 59 8.14 29.56 -77.66
N TYR A 60 6.91 29.61 -78.17
CA TYR A 60 5.75 30.10 -77.42
C TYR A 60 5.45 29.22 -76.19
N MET A 61 5.46 27.90 -76.34
CA MET A 61 5.21 26.98 -75.22
C MET A 61 6.29 27.05 -74.14
N THR A 62 7.57 27.13 -74.55
CA THR A 62 8.68 27.31 -73.60
C THR A 62 8.58 28.64 -72.85
N LEU A 63 8.11 29.72 -73.52
CA LEU A 63 7.88 31.01 -72.87
C LEU A 63 6.72 30.96 -71.86
N ILE A 64 5.63 30.24 -72.18
CA ILE A 64 4.53 29.99 -71.24
C ILE A 64 5.03 29.25 -70.01
N ASP A 65 5.83 28.20 -70.19
CA ASP A 65 6.33 27.42 -69.06
C ASP A 65 7.33 28.21 -68.21
N ARG A 66 8.18 29.03 -68.85
CA ARG A 66 9.02 30.00 -68.13
C ARG A 66 8.18 31.00 -67.33
N PHE A 67 7.10 31.51 -67.90
CA PHE A 67 6.18 32.42 -67.21
C PHE A 67 5.53 31.75 -65.99
N LYS A 68 5.09 30.49 -66.09
CA LYS A 68 4.53 29.75 -64.94
C LYS A 68 5.53 29.63 -63.80
N THR A 69 6.79 29.28 -64.11
CA THR A 69 7.85 29.12 -63.12
C THR A 69 8.14 30.45 -62.42
N VAL A 70 8.39 31.51 -63.19
CA VAL A 70 8.69 32.85 -62.65
C VAL A 70 7.51 33.42 -61.85
N HIS A 71 6.27 33.24 -62.33
CA HIS A 71 5.08 33.69 -61.61
C HIS A 71 4.91 32.95 -60.28
N LYS A 72 5.15 31.62 -60.26
CA LYS A 72 5.09 30.82 -59.04
C LYS A 72 6.15 31.26 -58.02
N GLU A 73 7.38 31.50 -58.47
CA GLU A 73 8.47 32.01 -57.63
C GLU A 73 8.14 33.41 -57.06
N ARG A 74 7.57 34.30 -57.88
CA ARG A 74 7.14 35.63 -57.46
C ARG A 74 6.03 35.58 -56.40
N GLU A 75 5.04 34.71 -56.56
CA GLU A 75 3.95 34.55 -55.58
C GLU A 75 4.47 34.03 -54.24
N ILE A 76 5.41 33.08 -54.26
CA ILE A 76 6.10 32.61 -53.05
C ILE A 76 6.91 33.75 -52.42
N GLY A 77 7.65 34.52 -53.23
CA GLY A 77 8.41 35.68 -52.78
C GLY A 77 7.53 36.78 -52.16
N LYS A 78 6.34 37.03 -52.72
CA LYS A 78 5.39 38.03 -52.20
C LYS A 78 4.92 37.66 -50.79
N LYS A 79 4.55 36.40 -50.56
CA LYS A 79 4.16 35.94 -49.21
C LYS A 79 5.30 36.07 -48.21
N ASN A 80 6.53 35.77 -48.64
CA ASN A 80 7.71 35.94 -47.79
C ASN A 80 8.00 37.42 -47.48
N TYR A 81 7.77 38.32 -48.44
CA TYR A 81 7.89 39.76 -48.25
C TYR A 81 6.84 40.32 -47.29
N GLU A 82 5.59 39.87 -47.37
CA GLU A 82 4.53 40.25 -46.41
C GLU A 82 4.93 39.87 -44.97
N ASN A 83 5.40 38.64 -44.76
CA ASN A 83 5.94 38.21 -43.46
C ASN A 83 7.17 39.03 -43.03
N ALA A 84 8.06 39.36 -43.97
CA ALA A 84 9.24 40.18 -43.68
C ALA A 84 8.86 41.64 -43.35
N SER A 85 7.78 42.16 -43.95
CA SER A 85 7.24 43.48 -43.65
C SER A 85 6.67 43.53 -42.23
N GLU A 86 5.91 42.51 -41.81
CA GLU A 86 5.43 42.38 -40.43
C GLU A 86 6.60 42.33 -39.44
N LEU A 87 7.62 41.50 -39.71
CA LEU A 87 8.83 41.45 -38.89
C LEU A 87 9.57 42.80 -38.86
N THR A 88 9.60 43.51 -39.99
CA THR A 88 10.22 44.85 -40.05
C THR A 88 9.44 45.87 -39.22
N THR A 89 8.11 45.77 -39.20
CA THR A 89 7.27 46.60 -38.32
C THR A 89 7.49 46.26 -36.85
N ASP A 90 7.57 44.98 -36.50
CA ASP A 90 7.84 44.51 -35.15
C ASP A 90 9.22 44.96 -34.67
N LEU A 91 10.26 44.80 -35.50
CA LEU A 91 11.60 45.32 -35.24
C LEU A 91 11.61 46.83 -34.98
N LYS A 92 10.86 47.60 -35.78
CA LYS A 92 10.71 49.05 -35.53
C LYS A 92 10.02 49.35 -34.21
N THR A 93 9.05 48.53 -33.78
CA THR A 93 8.42 48.69 -32.47
C THR A 93 9.36 48.32 -31.33
N MET A 94 10.07 47.20 -31.43
CA MET A 94 11.09 46.78 -30.46
C MET A 94 12.23 47.80 -30.34
N GLU A 95 12.64 48.43 -31.44
CA GLU A 95 13.68 49.46 -31.44
C GLU A 95 13.23 50.72 -30.71
N LYS A 96 11.98 51.15 -30.92
CA LYS A 96 11.37 52.25 -30.14
C LYS A 96 11.26 51.92 -28.65
N GLU A 97 10.88 50.69 -28.32
CA GLU A 97 10.83 50.24 -26.91
C GLU A 97 12.23 50.21 -26.28
N LYS A 98 13.24 49.72 -27.01
CA LYS A 98 14.64 49.74 -26.59
C LYS A 98 15.11 51.18 -26.34
N GLU A 99 14.86 52.11 -27.25
CA GLU A 99 15.18 53.52 -27.07
C GLU A 99 14.48 54.12 -25.83
N ALA A 100 13.19 53.85 -25.66
CA ALA A 100 12.44 54.30 -24.49
C ALA A 100 13.01 53.74 -23.18
N VAL A 101 13.41 52.46 -23.17
CA VAL A 101 14.07 51.82 -22.03
C VAL A 101 15.44 52.45 -21.76
N ILE A 102 16.25 52.71 -22.81
CA ILE A 102 17.55 53.38 -22.66
C ILE A 102 17.38 54.78 -22.05
N ILE A 103 16.44 55.58 -22.56
CA ILE A 103 16.14 56.92 -22.01
C ILE A 103 15.71 56.82 -20.54
N ARG A 104 14.90 55.80 -20.19
CA ARG A 104 14.47 55.57 -18.81
C ARG A 104 15.62 55.14 -17.91
N ILE A 105 16.52 54.29 -18.40
CA ILE A 105 17.73 53.87 -17.69
C ILE A 105 18.62 55.08 -17.41
N GLU A 106 18.84 55.94 -18.40
CA GLU A 106 19.69 57.13 -18.23
C GLU A 106 19.07 58.10 -17.20
N LYS A 107 17.77 58.36 -17.29
CA LYS A 107 17.04 59.15 -16.27
C LYS A 107 17.15 58.54 -14.88
N MET A 108 17.09 57.22 -14.75
CA MET A 108 17.22 56.52 -13.47
C MET A 108 18.65 56.56 -12.95
N ARG A 109 19.64 56.46 -13.84
CA ARG A 109 21.07 56.54 -13.51
C ARG A 109 21.45 57.92 -12.99
N MET A 110 20.97 58.99 -13.62
CA MET A 110 21.12 60.36 -13.12
C MET A 110 20.51 60.53 -11.72
N LYS A 111 19.35 59.92 -11.45
CA LYS A 111 18.73 59.94 -10.10
C LYS A 111 19.50 59.11 -9.07
N ALA A 112 20.17 58.04 -9.50
CA ALA A 112 20.90 57.11 -8.65
C ALA A 112 22.40 57.48 -8.50
N GLU A 113 22.81 58.63 -9.03
CA GLU A 113 24.21 59.06 -9.11
C GLU A 113 24.88 59.17 -7.73
N THR A 114 24.11 59.58 -6.72
CA THR A 114 24.55 59.66 -5.31
C THR A 114 24.85 58.30 -4.66
N GLY A 115 24.31 57.20 -5.21
CA GLY A 115 24.37 55.85 -4.64
C GLY A 115 24.96 54.80 -5.59
N ILE A 116 25.72 55.20 -6.60
CA ILE A 116 26.22 54.31 -7.67
C ILE A 116 26.98 53.08 -7.15
N HIS A 117 27.72 53.22 -6.05
CA HIS A 117 28.48 52.14 -5.43
C HIS A 117 27.58 51.02 -4.84
N LEU A 118 26.32 51.33 -4.47
CA LEU A 118 25.35 50.33 -3.99
C LEU A 118 24.66 49.58 -5.13
N LEU A 119 24.80 50.02 -6.39
CA LEU A 119 24.05 49.44 -7.52
C LEU A 119 24.38 47.96 -7.74
N ASN A 120 25.63 47.55 -7.51
CA ASN A 120 26.03 46.15 -7.58
C ASN A 120 25.40 45.31 -6.47
N VAL A 121 25.33 45.84 -5.25
CA VAL A 121 24.68 45.19 -4.11
C VAL A 121 23.17 45.09 -4.32
N ALA A 122 22.53 46.15 -4.82
CA ALA A 122 21.11 46.15 -5.17
C ALA A 122 20.79 45.18 -6.32
N ARG A 123 21.68 45.05 -7.31
CA ARG A 123 21.57 44.04 -8.37
C ARG A 123 21.66 42.62 -7.80
N ALA A 124 22.64 42.36 -6.94
CA ALA A 124 22.77 41.06 -6.27
C ALA A 124 21.51 40.73 -5.44
N LEU A 125 21.03 41.68 -4.64
CA LEU A 125 19.79 41.53 -3.87
C LEU A 125 18.57 41.25 -4.76
N ARG A 126 18.45 41.96 -5.90
CA ARG A 126 17.37 41.72 -6.86
C ARG A 126 17.43 40.30 -7.43
N ILE A 127 18.61 39.84 -7.83
CA ILE A 127 18.81 38.48 -8.36
C ILE A 127 18.43 37.45 -7.29
N GLU A 128 18.87 37.63 -6.04
CA GLU A 128 18.50 36.73 -4.95
C GLU A 128 16.99 36.76 -4.66
N LYS A 129 16.34 37.93 -4.75
CA LYS A 129 14.88 38.05 -4.61
C LYS A 129 14.10 37.45 -5.79
N ASP A 130 14.65 37.49 -7.00
CA ASP A 130 14.07 36.83 -8.18
C ASP A 130 14.18 35.31 -8.00
N LYS A 131 15.35 34.79 -7.59
CA LYS A 131 15.53 33.36 -7.24
C LYS A 131 14.62 32.90 -6.11
N GLU A 132 14.47 33.70 -5.05
CA GLU A 132 13.56 33.40 -3.95
C GLU A 132 12.12 33.25 -4.45
N ARG A 133 11.67 34.12 -5.36
CA ARG A 133 10.34 34.00 -5.98
C ARG A 133 10.20 32.75 -6.84
N ASP A 134 11.22 32.41 -7.63
CA ASP A 134 11.20 31.19 -8.44
C ASP A 134 11.17 29.92 -7.57
N LEU A 135 11.95 29.90 -6.48
CA LEU A 135 11.95 28.80 -5.51
C LEU A 135 10.61 28.67 -4.79
N VAL A 136 9.98 29.78 -4.40
CA VAL A 136 8.64 29.75 -3.78
C VAL A 136 7.60 29.19 -4.77
N LEU A 137 7.64 29.61 -6.04
CA LEU A 137 6.75 29.06 -7.07
C LEU A 137 6.99 27.55 -7.29
N GLN A 138 8.24 27.10 -7.27
CA GLN A 138 8.57 25.67 -7.34
C GLN A 138 8.06 24.91 -6.12
N GLU A 139 8.26 25.45 -4.91
CA GLU A 139 7.77 24.84 -3.67
C GLU A 139 6.23 24.71 -3.66
N GLU A 140 5.51 25.73 -4.12
CA GLU A 140 4.05 25.69 -4.27
C GLU A 140 3.61 24.60 -5.27
N GLN A 141 4.29 24.49 -6.42
CA GLN A 141 4.02 23.45 -7.42
C GLN A 141 4.32 22.05 -6.88
N GLU A 142 5.46 21.86 -6.20
CA GLU A 142 5.83 20.58 -5.60
C GLU A 142 4.85 20.16 -4.50
N LYS A 143 4.42 21.09 -3.65
CA LYS A 143 3.36 20.86 -2.64
C LYS A 143 2.05 20.44 -3.28
N GLU A 144 1.64 21.08 -4.38
CA GLU A 144 0.44 20.69 -5.13
C GLU A 144 0.57 19.27 -5.70
N ILE A 145 1.73 18.94 -6.29
CA ILE A 145 2.02 17.61 -6.82
C ILE A 145 1.99 16.55 -5.72
N ILE A 146 2.63 16.80 -4.57
CA ILE A 146 2.63 15.89 -3.43
C ILE A 146 1.20 15.67 -2.92
N SER A 147 0.42 16.75 -2.75
CA SER A 147 -0.98 16.65 -2.31
C SER A 147 -1.82 15.83 -3.30
N ARG A 148 -1.60 16.01 -4.61
CA ARG A 148 -2.28 15.23 -5.66
C ARG A 148 -1.89 13.75 -5.61
N LEU A 149 -0.60 13.45 -5.45
CA LEU A 149 -0.09 12.09 -5.35
C LEU A 149 -0.62 11.38 -4.08
N GLN A 150 -0.65 12.08 -2.95
CA GLN A 150 -1.25 11.58 -1.71
C GLN A 150 -2.75 11.28 -1.87
N SER A 151 -3.50 12.18 -2.49
CA SER A 151 -4.92 11.94 -2.79
C SER A 151 -5.13 10.75 -3.73
N ASN A 152 -4.25 10.56 -4.72
CA ASN A 152 -4.32 9.42 -5.64
C ASN A 152 -3.99 8.10 -4.93
N LEU A 153 -2.97 8.10 -4.06
CA LEU A 153 -2.58 6.95 -3.26
C LEU A 153 -3.75 6.52 -2.34
N GLN A 154 -4.34 7.47 -1.62
CA GLN A 154 -5.52 7.19 -0.78
C GLN A 154 -6.72 6.66 -1.57
N ARG A 155 -6.91 7.12 -2.82
CA ARG A 155 -7.95 6.58 -3.70
C ARG A 155 -7.65 5.13 -4.08
N LEU A 156 -6.42 4.82 -4.49
CA LEU A 156 -5.98 3.46 -4.82
C LEU A 156 -6.10 2.52 -3.62
N GLU A 157 -5.74 2.97 -2.42
CA GLU A 157 -5.94 2.20 -1.20
C GLU A 157 -7.41 1.91 -0.91
N ARG A 158 -8.30 2.88 -1.15
CA ARG A 158 -9.76 2.67 -1.03
C ARG A 158 -10.26 1.66 -2.04
N GLU A 159 -9.85 1.74 -3.30
CA GLU A 159 -10.18 0.76 -4.35
C GLU A 159 -9.67 -0.65 -4.00
N LEU A 160 -8.47 -0.75 -3.43
CA LEU A 160 -7.91 -2.01 -2.96
C LEU A 160 -8.71 -2.56 -1.76
N GLN A 161 -9.11 -1.71 -0.82
CA GLN A 161 -9.96 -2.11 0.30
C GLN A 161 -11.36 -2.56 -0.14
N THR A 162 -11.97 -1.92 -1.15
CA THR A 162 -13.24 -2.40 -1.71
C THR A 162 -13.02 -3.76 -2.35
N LEU A 163 -12.02 -3.93 -3.22
CA LEU A 163 -11.73 -5.23 -3.84
C LEU A 163 -11.48 -6.35 -2.82
N LYS A 164 -10.75 -6.07 -1.72
CA LYS A 164 -10.55 -7.03 -0.62
C LYS A 164 -11.81 -7.37 0.16
N LYS A 165 -12.76 -6.44 0.28
CA LYS A 165 -14.07 -6.70 0.91
C LYS A 165 -14.98 -7.47 -0.04
N ASP A 166 -14.92 -7.15 -1.33
CA ASP A 166 -15.69 -7.77 -2.39
C ASP A 166 -15.32 -9.26 -2.57
N GLU A 167 -14.07 -9.65 -2.26
CA GLU A 167 -13.59 -11.03 -2.26
C GLU A 167 -14.34 -11.94 -1.26
N ASN A 168 -14.89 -11.36 -0.17
CA ASN A 168 -15.46 -12.15 0.92
C ASN A 168 -17.00 -12.16 1.00
N GLU A 169 -17.75 -11.21 0.43
CA GLU A 169 -19.21 -11.08 0.71
C GLU A 169 -20.16 -10.67 -0.43
N ILE A 170 -19.74 -10.45 -1.68
CA ILE A 170 -20.61 -9.73 -2.64
C ILE A 170 -21.02 -10.57 -3.86
N THR A 171 -22.33 -10.74 -4.05
CA THR A 171 -22.92 -11.25 -5.30
C THR A 171 -22.72 -10.22 -6.41
N VAL A 172 -22.40 -10.62 -7.64
CA VAL A 172 -22.17 -9.70 -8.79
C VAL A 172 -23.24 -8.61 -8.92
N GLN A 173 -24.48 -8.93 -8.58
CA GLN A 173 -25.62 -8.02 -8.64
C GLN A 173 -25.58 -6.89 -7.60
N THR A 174 -25.12 -7.14 -6.36
CA THR A 174 -24.98 -6.10 -5.33
C THR A 174 -23.77 -5.21 -5.60
N LEU A 175 -22.70 -5.75 -6.19
CA LEU A 175 -21.57 -4.95 -6.66
C LEU A 175 -21.99 -3.99 -7.79
N LEU A 176 -22.77 -4.49 -8.76
CA LEU A 176 -23.24 -3.70 -9.89
C LEU A 176 -24.19 -2.58 -9.41
N GLN A 177 -25.05 -2.87 -8.43
CA GLN A 177 -25.89 -1.85 -7.79
C GLN A 177 -25.05 -0.77 -7.10
N HIS A 178 -24.07 -1.15 -6.26
CA HIS A 178 -23.19 -0.19 -5.59
C HIS A 178 -22.40 0.67 -6.60
N LEU A 179 -21.84 0.06 -7.64
CA LEU A 179 -21.15 0.79 -8.70
C LEU A 179 -22.08 1.76 -9.44
N SER A 180 -23.33 1.35 -9.71
CA SER A 180 -24.31 2.24 -10.34
C SER A 180 -24.64 3.44 -9.44
N GLU A 181 -24.78 3.24 -8.13
CA GLU A 181 -25.02 4.30 -7.16
C GLU A 181 -23.82 5.26 -7.10
N VAL A 182 -22.59 4.75 -7.03
CA VAL A 182 -21.37 5.55 -7.08
C VAL A 182 -21.27 6.37 -8.38
N ILE A 183 -21.56 5.76 -9.54
CA ILE A 183 -21.54 6.45 -10.83
C ILE A 183 -22.57 7.58 -10.87
N THR A 184 -23.78 7.36 -10.35
CA THR A 184 -24.82 8.40 -10.31
C THR A 184 -24.43 9.57 -9.42
N VAL A 185 -23.87 9.31 -8.24
CA VAL A 185 -23.36 10.35 -7.33
C VAL A 185 -22.20 11.10 -7.98
N GLN A 186 -21.24 10.39 -8.58
CA GLN A 186 -20.09 10.99 -9.25
C GLN A 186 -20.50 11.87 -10.43
N THR A 187 -21.49 11.45 -11.20
CA THR A 187 -22.04 12.21 -12.34
C THR A 187 -22.71 13.49 -11.87
N VAL A 188 -23.46 13.44 -10.77
CA VAL A 188 -24.05 14.65 -10.15
C VAL A 188 -22.97 15.62 -9.67
N VAL A 189 -21.91 15.12 -9.02
CA VAL A 189 -20.81 15.96 -8.54
C VAL A 189 -20.07 16.61 -9.72
N MET A 190 -19.77 15.84 -10.76
CA MET A 190 -19.06 16.31 -11.96
C MET A 190 -19.86 17.33 -12.77
N ASN A 191 -21.17 17.15 -12.92
CA ASN A 191 -21.99 18.00 -13.79
C ASN A 191 -22.54 19.24 -13.08
N GLU A 192 -22.83 19.17 -11.78
CA GLU A 192 -23.50 20.27 -11.07
C GLU A 192 -22.59 20.98 -10.06
N LYS A 193 -21.92 20.22 -9.18
CA LYS A 193 -21.18 20.80 -8.05
C LYS A 193 -19.83 21.38 -8.46
N LEU A 194 -18.99 20.58 -9.11
CA LEU A 194 -17.63 20.96 -9.47
C LEU A 194 -17.59 22.14 -10.45
N PRO A 195 -18.43 22.20 -11.51
CA PRO A 195 -18.44 23.34 -12.41
C PRO A 195 -18.93 24.63 -11.73
N ALA A 196 -19.91 24.53 -10.82
CA ALA A 196 -20.40 25.69 -10.08
C ALA A 196 -19.33 26.26 -9.14
N GLU A 197 -18.55 25.39 -8.48
CA GLU A 197 -17.45 25.80 -7.60
C GLU A 197 -16.27 26.40 -8.40
N ILE A 198 -15.88 25.76 -9.51
CA ILE A 198 -14.86 26.29 -10.44
C ILE A 198 -15.29 27.67 -10.95
N HIS A 199 -16.54 27.84 -11.36
CA HIS A 199 -17.04 29.12 -11.84
C HIS A 199 -17.03 30.19 -10.73
N ALA A 200 -17.40 29.84 -9.49
CA ALA A 200 -17.33 30.74 -8.35
C ALA A 200 -15.88 31.18 -8.03
N GLN A 201 -14.92 30.24 -8.01
CA GLN A 201 -13.50 30.53 -7.82
C GLN A 201 -12.93 31.36 -8.99
N THR A 202 -13.28 31.02 -10.23
CA THR A 202 -12.87 31.78 -11.42
C THR A 202 -13.37 33.22 -11.35
N ASN A 203 -14.62 33.45 -10.91
CA ASN A 203 -15.15 34.78 -10.72
C ASN A 203 -14.46 35.54 -9.59
N ARG A 204 -14.10 34.86 -8.50
CA ARG A 204 -13.30 35.45 -7.42
C ARG A 204 -11.90 35.84 -7.91
N ILE A 205 -11.23 35.00 -8.69
CA ILE A 205 -9.92 35.31 -9.29
C ILE A 205 -10.03 36.48 -10.26
N LYS A 206 -11.05 36.50 -11.13
CA LYS A 206 -11.31 37.64 -12.02
C LYS A 206 -11.50 38.93 -11.22
N ALA A 207 -12.30 38.91 -10.15
CA ALA A 207 -12.48 40.06 -9.27
C ALA A 207 -11.16 40.50 -8.62
N LEU A 208 -10.37 39.57 -8.08
CA LEU A 208 -9.06 39.89 -7.49
C LEU A 208 -8.07 40.45 -8.52
N ASN A 209 -8.09 39.93 -9.75
CA ASN A 209 -7.28 40.46 -10.84
C ASN A 209 -7.71 41.88 -11.24
N THR A 210 -9.02 42.17 -11.28
CA THR A 210 -9.49 43.55 -11.49
C THR A 210 -9.03 44.47 -10.37
N VAL A 211 -9.07 44.02 -9.12
CA VAL A 211 -8.58 44.80 -7.96
C VAL A 211 -7.08 45.06 -8.06
N LYS A 212 -6.28 44.06 -8.46
CA LYS A 212 -4.82 44.19 -8.67
C LYS A 212 -4.47 45.18 -9.77
N GLN A 213 -5.31 45.31 -10.81
CA GLN A 213 -5.09 46.26 -11.90
C GLN A 213 -5.30 47.72 -11.47
N TYR A 214 -6.10 47.98 -10.45
CA TYR A 214 -6.21 49.32 -9.89
C TYR A 214 -4.99 49.64 -9.02
N SER A 215 -4.22 50.67 -9.40
CA SER A 215 -3.02 51.10 -8.65
C SER A 215 -3.34 51.60 -7.22
N TYR A 216 -4.56 52.10 -6.98
CA TYR A 216 -5.11 52.46 -5.66
C TYR A 216 -6.62 52.72 -5.79
N LEU A 217 -7.47 52.04 -5.00
CA LEU A 217 -8.91 52.38 -4.92
C LEU A 217 -9.10 53.51 -3.90
N ASN A 218 -9.60 54.67 -4.35
CA ASN A 218 -9.97 55.76 -3.46
C ASN A 218 -11.23 55.36 -2.64
N PRO A 219 -11.30 55.60 -1.32
CA PRO A 219 -12.51 55.40 -0.51
C PRO A 219 -13.82 55.92 -1.13
N ASP A 220 -13.73 57.00 -1.91
CA ASP A 220 -14.87 57.59 -2.62
C ASP A 220 -15.39 56.70 -3.77
N GLN A 221 -14.49 56.00 -4.48
CA GLN A 221 -14.86 55.04 -5.52
C GLN A 221 -15.48 53.76 -4.95
N ILE A 222 -15.01 53.30 -3.78
CA ILE A 222 -15.63 52.18 -3.05
C ILE A 222 -17.04 52.55 -2.62
N THR A 223 -17.22 53.78 -2.14
CA THR A 223 -18.54 54.29 -1.73
C THR A 223 -19.47 54.43 -2.93
N GLY A 224 -18.97 54.90 -4.08
CA GLY A 224 -19.72 54.91 -5.34
C GLY A 224 -20.16 53.51 -5.80
N LEU A 225 -19.27 52.51 -5.73
CA LEU A 225 -19.61 51.13 -6.07
C LEU A 225 -20.64 50.52 -5.11
N ARG A 226 -20.58 50.85 -3.81
CA ARG A 226 -21.59 50.45 -2.82
C ARG A 226 -22.94 51.09 -3.10
N ASN A 227 -22.97 52.38 -3.41
CA ASN A 227 -24.20 53.08 -3.77
C ASN A 227 -24.84 52.50 -5.04
N ASN A 228 -24.02 52.13 -6.03
CA ASN A 228 -24.50 51.45 -7.24
C ASN A 228 -25.06 50.05 -6.92
N LEU A 229 -24.39 49.30 -6.04
CA LEU A 229 -24.87 48.00 -5.58
C LEU A 229 -26.20 48.13 -4.83
N ASP A 230 -26.35 49.14 -3.97
CA ASP A 230 -27.59 49.43 -3.25
C ASP A 230 -28.71 49.89 -4.21
N SER A 231 -28.38 50.65 -5.26
CA SER A 231 -29.33 51.03 -6.31
C SER A 231 -29.83 49.81 -7.09
N ILE A 232 -28.91 48.93 -7.51
CA ILE A 232 -29.26 47.69 -8.22
C ILE A 232 -30.06 46.75 -7.30
N ALA A 233 -29.70 46.64 -6.02
CA ALA A 233 -30.45 45.84 -5.05
C ALA A 233 -31.88 46.37 -4.87
N LYS A 234 -32.06 47.69 -4.80
CA LYS A 234 -33.39 48.32 -4.79
C LYS A 234 -34.16 48.07 -6.08
N GLU A 235 -33.50 48.10 -7.23
CA GLU A 235 -34.13 47.80 -8.52
C GLU A 235 -34.57 46.33 -8.60
N ILE A 236 -33.75 45.39 -8.15
CA ILE A 236 -34.10 43.97 -8.04
C ILE A 236 -35.29 43.78 -7.08
N GLN A 237 -35.28 44.45 -5.92
CA GLN A 237 -36.39 44.39 -4.97
C GLN A 237 -37.70 44.94 -5.58
N ASN A 238 -37.64 46.07 -6.29
CA ASN A 238 -38.79 46.62 -7.00
C ASN A 238 -39.28 45.67 -8.09
N LEU A 239 -38.39 45.00 -8.83
CA LEU A 239 -38.76 44.00 -9.83
C LEU A 239 -39.40 42.75 -9.19
N ILE A 240 -38.94 42.33 -8.03
CA ILE A 240 -39.55 41.24 -7.24
C ILE A 240 -40.95 41.66 -6.78
N GLU A 241 -41.12 42.87 -6.25
CA GLU A 241 -42.42 43.40 -5.81
C GLU A 241 -43.39 43.58 -6.99
N LEU A 242 -42.91 44.04 -8.15
CA LEU A 242 -43.68 44.08 -9.40
C LEU A 242 -44.07 42.69 -9.90
N LYS A 243 -43.22 41.68 -9.70
CA LYS A 243 -43.53 40.27 -10.00
C LYS A 243 -44.60 39.72 -9.05
N ILE A 244 -44.56 40.07 -7.77
CA ILE A 244 -45.54 39.62 -6.76
C ILE A 244 -46.90 40.29 -6.98
N THR A 245 -46.93 41.57 -7.37
CA THR A 245 -48.17 42.32 -7.63
C THR A 245 -48.82 41.97 -8.97
N LYS A 246 -48.04 41.60 -9.99
CA LYS A 246 -48.57 41.04 -11.25
C LYS A 246 -48.94 39.57 -11.06
N ASN A 247 -50.17 39.34 -10.63
CA ASN A 247 -50.78 38.03 -10.39
C ASN A 247 -51.11 37.26 -11.70
N ASN A 248 -50.19 37.24 -12.67
CA ASN A 248 -50.22 36.21 -13.70
C ASN A 248 -49.73 34.93 -13.01
N ILE A 249 -50.64 33.97 -12.84
CA ILE A 249 -50.33 32.66 -12.27
C ILE A 249 -49.34 31.98 -13.22
N ASP A 250 -48.06 32.25 -13.02
CA ASP A 250 -46.99 31.56 -13.70
C ASP A 250 -47.02 30.14 -13.18
N LYS A 251 -47.69 29.24 -13.92
CA LYS A 251 -47.84 27.82 -13.57
C LYS A 251 -46.49 27.16 -13.29
N ILE A 252 -45.40 27.77 -13.76
CA ILE A 252 -44.01 27.33 -13.62
C ILE A 252 -43.41 27.74 -12.26
N GLU A 253 -43.91 28.78 -11.59
CA GLU A 253 -43.38 29.24 -10.30
C GLU A 253 -43.42 28.18 -9.18
N PRO A 254 -44.52 27.44 -8.94
CA PRO A 254 -44.51 26.35 -7.95
C PRO A 254 -43.53 25.24 -8.33
N PHE A 255 -43.35 24.94 -9.62
CA PHE A 255 -42.34 23.97 -10.07
C PHE A 255 -40.91 24.50 -9.90
N ARG A 256 -40.65 25.81 -10.05
CA ARG A 256 -39.36 26.43 -9.74
C ARG A 256 -39.07 26.38 -8.24
N GLN A 257 -40.07 26.66 -7.41
CA GLN A 257 -39.94 26.58 -5.96
C GLN A 257 -39.70 25.13 -5.52
N GLN A 258 -40.43 24.17 -6.09
CA GLN A 258 -40.20 22.74 -5.85
C GLN A 258 -38.81 22.30 -6.33
N ALA A 259 -38.38 22.72 -7.53
CA ALA A 259 -37.04 22.42 -8.05
C ALA A 259 -35.94 23.04 -7.18
N ALA A 260 -36.13 24.26 -6.69
CA ALA A 260 -35.21 24.92 -5.76
C ALA A 260 -35.16 24.20 -4.40
N ALA A 261 -36.31 23.77 -3.87
CA ALA A 261 -36.37 22.97 -2.64
C ALA A 261 -35.67 21.62 -2.80
N VAL A 262 -35.93 20.91 -3.91
CA VAL A 262 -35.27 19.63 -4.25
C VAL A 262 -33.76 19.85 -4.46
N ALA A 263 -33.34 20.92 -5.13
CA ALA A 263 -31.93 21.25 -5.31
C ALA A 263 -31.24 21.55 -3.97
N ASN A 264 -31.91 22.26 -3.05
CA ASN A 264 -31.41 22.51 -1.71
C ASN A 264 -31.31 21.23 -0.88
N ILE A 265 -32.31 20.35 -0.94
CA ILE A 265 -32.26 19.03 -0.29
C ILE A 265 -31.10 18.21 -0.85
N LYS A 266 -30.97 18.12 -2.18
CA LYS A 266 -29.85 17.44 -2.86
C LYS A 266 -28.50 18.01 -2.43
N ARG A 267 -28.38 19.33 -2.33
CA ARG A 267 -27.18 20.03 -1.86
C ARG A 267 -26.85 19.67 -0.41
N ASN A 268 -27.84 19.66 0.49
CA ASN A 268 -27.68 19.32 1.90
C ASN A 268 -27.32 17.83 2.10
N VAL A 269 -27.91 16.92 1.32
CA VAL A 269 -27.58 15.49 1.35
C VAL A 269 -26.15 15.25 0.88
N LEU A 270 -25.73 15.89 -0.21
CA LEU A 270 -24.34 15.82 -0.68
C LEU A 270 -23.35 16.36 0.34
N GLU A 271 -23.68 17.46 1.02
CA GLU A 271 -22.83 18.02 2.09
C GLU A 271 -22.73 17.07 3.31
N LYS A 272 -23.85 16.43 3.69
CA LYS A 272 -23.82 15.39 4.73
C LYS A 272 -22.98 14.19 4.31
N LEU A 273 -23.12 13.74 3.07
CA LEU A 273 -22.33 12.64 2.50
C LEU A 273 -20.84 12.97 2.55
N GLU A 274 -20.46 14.17 2.13
CA GLU A 274 -19.08 14.67 2.18
C GLU A 274 -18.54 14.71 3.61
N LYS A 275 -19.32 15.23 4.59
CA LYS A 275 -18.94 15.21 6.01
C LYS A 275 -18.73 13.80 6.55
N THR A 276 -19.61 12.85 6.20
CA THR A 276 -19.46 11.45 6.62
C THR A 276 -18.28 10.77 5.95
N ALA A 277 -18.01 11.07 4.67
CA ALA A 277 -16.86 10.56 3.93
C ALA A 277 -15.54 11.07 4.51
N ASN A 278 -15.46 12.37 4.83
CA ASN A 278 -14.30 12.97 5.49
C ASN A 278 -14.08 12.36 6.88
N SER A 279 -15.16 12.17 7.66
CA SER A 279 -15.07 11.51 8.97
C SER A 279 -14.57 10.06 8.84
N LEU A 280 -15.00 9.33 7.81
CA LEU A 280 -14.53 7.98 7.52
C LEU A 280 -13.05 7.98 7.12
N GLN A 281 -12.62 8.93 6.30
CA GLN A 281 -11.22 9.09 5.92
C GLN A 281 -10.35 9.41 7.14
N GLU A 282 -10.78 10.32 8.03
CA GLU A 282 -10.07 10.61 9.29
C GLU A 282 -9.99 9.38 10.22
N LEU A 283 -11.04 8.57 10.29
CA LEU A 283 -11.03 7.32 11.04
C LEU A 283 -10.08 6.30 10.43
N GLN A 284 -10.01 6.22 9.09
CA GLN A 284 -9.07 5.35 8.37
C GLN A 284 -7.62 5.78 8.59
N THR A 285 -7.31 7.08 8.51
CA THR A 285 -5.94 7.56 8.78
C THR A 285 -5.55 7.30 10.22
N LYS A 286 -6.43 7.57 11.20
CA LYS A 286 -6.21 7.23 12.61
C LYS A 286 -5.99 5.73 12.80
N LEU A 287 -6.73 4.88 12.08
CA LEU A 287 -6.58 3.43 12.16
C LEU A 287 -5.22 2.99 11.61
N GLU A 288 -4.76 3.58 10.51
CA GLU A 288 -3.44 3.29 9.95
C GLU A 288 -2.31 3.81 10.85
N GLU A 289 -2.44 5.01 11.41
CA GLU A 289 -1.52 5.52 12.44
C GLU A 289 -1.43 4.57 13.63
N LYS A 290 -2.57 4.04 14.11
CA LYS A 290 -2.59 3.04 15.20
C LYS A 290 -1.99 1.71 14.77
N ARG A 291 -2.13 1.30 13.51
CA ARG A 291 -1.46 0.11 12.96
C ARG A 291 0.03 0.30 12.89
N GLU A 292 0.52 1.43 12.40
CA GLU A 292 1.95 1.75 12.34
C GLU A 292 2.55 1.85 13.74
N LEU A 293 1.86 2.51 14.68
CA LEU A 293 2.24 2.50 16.10
C LEU A 293 2.25 1.08 16.67
N SER A 294 1.27 0.24 16.31
CA SER A 294 1.27 -1.16 16.74
C SER A 294 2.41 -1.96 16.12
N LYS A 295 2.79 -1.72 14.86
CA LYS A 295 3.94 -2.38 14.22
C LYS A 295 5.24 -1.97 14.92
N LEU A 296 5.39 -0.69 15.25
CA LEU A 296 6.53 -0.17 16.00
C LEU A 296 6.63 -0.78 17.42
N ILE A 297 5.50 -1.02 18.08
CA ILE A 297 5.45 -1.68 19.40
C ILE A 297 5.65 -3.20 19.29
N VAL A 298 5.34 -3.82 18.14
CA VAL A 298 5.46 -5.27 17.89
C VAL A 298 6.91 -5.75 17.70
N GLU A 299 7.91 -4.85 17.62
CA GLU A 299 9.31 -5.26 17.80
C GLU A 299 9.54 -5.97 19.14
N ASP A 300 8.81 -5.59 20.18
CA ASP A 300 8.64 -6.43 21.37
C ASP A 300 7.56 -7.48 21.09
N ILE A 301 8.00 -8.72 20.83
CA ILE A 301 7.14 -9.89 20.61
C ILE A 301 6.34 -10.15 21.90
N ILE A 302 5.21 -9.49 22.07
CA ILE A 302 4.24 -9.78 23.12
C ILE A 302 3.24 -10.77 22.53
N PRO A 303 3.31 -12.08 22.86
CA PRO A 303 2.35 -13.06 22.35
C PRO A 303 0.96 -12.70 22.87
N LYS A 304 -0.01 -12.49 21.97
CA LYS A 304 -1.41 -12.21 22.33
C LYS A 304 -2.29 -13.42 22.05
N GLY A 305 -3.34 -13.60 22.84
CA GLY A 305 -4.40 -14.60 22.60
C GLY A 305 -3.93 -16.05 22.76
N GLU A 306 -4.01 -16.85 21.68
CA GLU A 306 -3.69 -18.28 21.72
C GLU A 306 -2.21 -18.56 21.98
N ASP A 307 -1.31 -17.73 21.47
CA ASP A 307 0.12 -17.95 21.69
C ASP A 307 0.53 -17.62 23.12
N LEU A 308 -0.17 -16.69 23.78
CA LEU A 308 -0.03 -16.47 25.22
C LEU A 308 -0.52 -17.68 26.01
N LYS A 309 -1.66 -18.28 25.63
CA LYS A 309 -2.15 -19.52 26.27
C LYS A 309 -1.18 -20.68 26.10
N LYS A 310 -0.63 -20.87 24.89
CA LYS A 310 0.42 -21.87 24.63
C LYS A 310 1.66 -21.59 25.46
N TYR A 311 2.11 -20.33 25.55
CA TYR A 311 3.25 -19.93 26.38
C TYR A 311 2.99 -20.19 27.88
N ILE A 312 1.84 -19.79 28.41
CA ILE A 312 1.45 -20.04 29.80
C ILE A 312 1.35 -21.54 30.08
N ASN A 313 0.80 -22.33 29.17
CA ASN A 313 0.75 -23.79 29.34
C ASN A 313 2.16 -24.40 29.34
N ARG A 314 3.05 -23.98 28.43
CA ARG A 314 4.47 -24.39 28.46
C ARG A 314 5.12 -24.00 29.79
N LEU A 315 4.85 -22.80 30.30
CA LEU A 315 5.38 -22.33 31.58
C LEU A 315 4.84 -23.15 32.75
N LYS A 316 3.54 -23.50 32.74
CA LYS A 316 2.94 -24.40 33.74
C LYS A 316 3.58 -25.78 33.71
N THR A 317 3.72 -26.39 32.54
CA THR A 317 4.38 -27.70 32.38
C THR A 317 5.84 -27.63 32.84
N ARG A 318 6.56 -26.55 32.54
CA ARG A 318 7.94 -26.36 33.02
C ARG A 318 7.99 -26.15 34.53
N GLY A 319 7.00 -25.46 35.10
CA GLY A 319 6.84 -25.29 36.55
C GLY A 319 6.52 -26.59 37.27
N THR A 320 5.69 -27.47 36.70
CA THR A 320 5.42 -28.81 37.27
C THR A 320 6.66 -29.69 37.20
N LEU A 321 7.40 -29.68 36.09
CA LEU A 321 8.67 -30.40 35.96
C LEU A 321 9.70 -29.90 36.98
N TYR A 322 9.84 -28.59 37.15
CA TYR A 322 10.72 -28.02 38.16
C TYR A 322 10.34 -28.48 39.58
N LYS A 323 9.04 -28.50 39.92
CA LYS A 323 8.58 -29.01 41.23
C LYS A 323 8.88 -30.50 41.40
N HIS A 324 8.71 -31.30 40.36
CA HIS A 324 9.03 -32.74 40.39
C HIS A 324 10.53 -32.98 40.62
N CYS A 325 11.39 -32.36 39.81
CA CYS A 325 12.84 -32.48 39.98
C CYS A 325 13.30 -31.95 41.34
N LYS A 326 12.65 -30.90 41.86
CA LYS A 326 12.90 -30.42 43.23
C LYS A 326 12.51 -31.45 44.28
N SER A 327 11.37 -32.14 44.14
CA SER A 327 10.97 -33.21 45.07
C SER A 327 11.90 -34.42 45.00
N GLU A 328 12.34 -34.82 43.80
CA GLU A 328 13.33 -35.89 43.64
C GLU A 328 14.65 -35.53 44.31
N LEU A 329 15.12 -34.29 44.15
CA LEU A 329 16.32 -33.80 44.82
C LEU A 329 16.18 -33.86 46.36
N THR A 330 15.02 -33.48 46.89
CA THR A 330 14.77 -33.59 48.34
C THR A 330 14.71 -35.03 48.81
N TRP A 331 14.19 -35.95 47.99
CA TRP A 331 14.15 -37.38 48.28
C TRP A 331 15.56 -37.99 48.28
N PHE A 332 16.37 -37.72 47.26
CA PHE A 332 17.78 -38.16 47.22
C PHE A 332 18.59 -37.61 48.41
N ASN A 333 18.36 -36.36 48.82
CA ASN A 333 19.02 -35.81 50.00
C ASN A 333 18.60 -36.54 51.29
N ALA A 334 17.33 -36.90 51.42
CA ALA A 334 16.84 -37.67 52.56
C ALA A 334 17.43 -39.10 52.56
N GLU A 335 17.47 -39.77 51.40
CA GLU A 335 18.07 -41.09 51.26
C GLU A 335 19.57 -41.06 51.57
N ASN A 336 20.29 -40.07 51.04
CA ASN A 336 21.71 -39.88 51.36
C ASN A 336 21.92 -39.68 52.86
N SER A 337 21.06 -38.91 53.54
CA SER A 337 21.11 -38.76 55.00
C SER A 337 20.86 -40.07 55.75
N ILE A 338 19.97 -40.93 55.26
CA ILE A 338 19.72 -42.25 55.84
C ILE A 338 20.94 -43.14 55.63
N LEU A 339 21.51 -43.16 54.42
CA LEU A 339 22.71 -43.93 54.09
C LEU A 339 23.91 -43.51 54.95
N TYR A 340 24.13 -42.21 55.15
CA TYR A 340 25.15 -41.72 56.09
C TYR A 340 24.93 -42.24 57.51
N ARG A 341 23.68 -42.26 57.99
CA ARG A 341 23.36 -42.79 59.32
C ARG A 341 23.58 -44.30 59.41
N THR A 342 23.19 -45.05 58.38
CA THR A 342 23.40 -46.50 58.32
C THR A 342 24.89 -46.85 58.26
N ALA A 343 25.68 -46.12 57.47
CA ALA A 343 27.13 -46.27 57.42
C ALA A 343 27.77 -46.04 58.80
N ALA A 344 27.36 -44.97 59.51
CA ALA A 344 27.84 -44.71 60.87
C ALA A 344 27.46 -45.81 61.88
N ILE A 345 26.26 -46.40 61.75
CA ILE A 345 25.84 -47.54 62.59
C ILE A 345 26.70 -48.77 62.30
N LEU A 346 26.93 -49.09 61.03
CA LEU A 346 27.77 -50.23 60.62
C LEU A 346 29.23 -50.05 61.05
N GLU A 347 29.77 -48.85 60.94
CA GLU A 347 31.11 -48.53 61.43
C GLU A 347 31.23 -48.73 62.95
N ASN A 348 30.21 -48.31 63.71
CA ASN A 348 30.15 -48.56 65.16
C ASN A 348 30.04 -50.07 65.47
N GLN A 349 29.22 -50.82 64.74
CA GLN A 349 29.10 -52.28 64.90
C GLN A 349 30.40 -53.00 64.54
N TYR A 350 31.09 -52.56 63.49
CA TYR A 350 32.40 -53.08 63.10
C TYR A 350 33.45 -52.84 64.18
N ASN A 351 33.49 -51.63 64.76
CA ASN A 351 34.37 -51.29 65.87
C ASN A 351 34.09 -52.16 67.12
N GLN A 352 32.82 -52.40 67.44
CA GLN A 352 32.43 -53.31 68.53
C GLN A 352 32.86 -54.75 68.28
N CYS A 353 32.74 -55.24 67.04
CA CYS A 353 33.15 -56.58 66.66
C CYS A 353 34.69 -56.75 66.73
N ASN A 354 35.45 -55.73 66.31
CA ASN A 354 36.91 -55.71 66.48
C ASN A 354 37.32 -55.73 67.96
N GLN A 355 36.66 -54.95 68.82
CA GLN A 355 36.90 -55.01 70.27
C GLN A 355 36.57 -56.38 70.86
N ALA A 356 35.50 -57.03 70.39
CA ALA A 356 35.15 -58.38 70.82
C ALA A 356 36.17 -59.43 70.34
N LYS A 357 36.74 -59.25 69.14
CA LYS A 357 37.80 -60.11 68.60
C LYS A 357 39.10 -59.96 69.39
N GLU A 358 39.51 -58.74 69.75
CA GLU A 358 40.65 -58.50 70.64
C GLU A 358 40.46 -59.19 72.00
N ARG A 359 39.25 -59.10 72.58
CA ARG A 359 38.92 -59.84 73.81
C ARG A 359 39.00 -61.37 73.61
N LEU A 360 38.58 -61.90 72.47
CA LEU A 360 38.68 -63.33 72.17
C LEU A 360 40.14 -63.82 72.07
N GLU A 361 41.04 -63.01 71.51
CA GLU A 361 42.47 -63.31 71.46
C GLU A 361 43.11 -63.30 72.86
N THR A 362 42.61 -62.47 73.79
CA THR A 362 43.05 -62.52 75.20
C THR A 362 42.55 -63.77 75.94
N VAL A 363 41.38 -64.32 75.59
CA VAL A 363 40.81 -65.52 76.24
C VAL A 363 41.46 -66.82 75.74
N LYS A 364 41.89 -66.90 74.46
CA LYS A 364 42.59 -68.08 73.93
C LYS A 364 44.02 -68.30 74.48
N LYS A 365 44.61 -67.31 75.16
CA LYS A 365 45.97 -67.41 75.73
C LYS A 365 46.04 -67.86 77.19
N ASN A 366 44.90 -68.09 77.85
CA ASN A 366 44.85 -68.49 79.26
C ASN A 366 44.25 -69.89 79.43
N THR A 367 45.00 -70.92 79.05
CA THR A 367 44.79 -72.29 79.56
C THR A 367 46.03 -72.69 80.36
N PRO A 368 45.97 -72.71 81.71
CA PRO A 368 47.08 -73.16 82.55
C PRO A 368 47.28 -74.68 82.46
N ASN A 369 48.53 -75.11 82.35
CA ASN A 369 48.98 -76.50 82.38
C ASN A 369 48.80 -77.11 83.78
N ASN A 370 47.67 -77.77 84.04
CA ASN A 370 47.53 -78.83 85.07
C ASN A 370 46.18 -79.55 84.85
N PHE A 371 46.19 -80.57 83.98
CA PHE A 371 45.05 -81.48 83.81
C PHE A 371 45.34 -82.79 84.55
N THR A 372 44.63 -83.01 85.66
CA THR A 372 44.53 -84.27 86.42
C THR A 372 43.12 -84.87 86.23
N GLU A 373 43.01 -86.20 86.31
CA GLU A 373 41.79 -86.99 86.01
C GLU A 373 40.55 -86.54 86.81
N GLU A 374 40.71 -86.01 88.02
CA GLU A 374 39.59 -85.52 88.85
C GLU A 374 38.98 -84.20 88.34
N ASN A 375 39.78 -83.33 87.69
CA ASN A 375 39.28 -82.07 87.12
C ASN A 375 38.67 -82.22 85.74
N ALA A 376 38.92 -83.34 85.05
CA ALA A 376 38.40 -83.60 83.71
C ALA A 376 36.86 -83.63 83.70
N SER A 377 36.23 -84.25 84.70
CA SER A 377 34.75 -84.33 84.78
C SER A 377 34.10 -83.00 85.13
N SER A 378 34.70 -82.22 86.03
CA SER A 378 34.23 -80.87 86.39
C SER A 378 34.36 -79.90 85.22
N MET A 379 35.52 -79.92 84.53
CA MET A 379 35.75 -79.10 83.34
C MET A 379 34.90 -79.54 82.16
N ASN A 380 34.64 -80.84 81.96
CA ASN A 380 33.69 -81.29 80.93
C ASN A 380 32.28 -80.83 81.25
N LEU A 381 31.84 -80.90 82.51
CA LEU A 381 30.53 -80.38 82.91
C LEU A 381 30.43 -78.86 82.70
N GLN A 382 31.50 -78.11 82.96
CA GLN A 382 31.54 -76.67 82.74
C GLN A 382 31.57 -76.32 81.24
N LEU A 383 32.37 -77.02 80.43
CA LEU A 383 32.36 -76.91 78.97
C LEU A 383 31.00 -77.32 78.38
N CYS A 384 30.37 -78.38 78.87
CA CYS A 384 29.04 -78.79 78.43
C CYS A 384 27.96 -77.75 78.80
N ARG A 385 28.07 -77.12 79.98
CA ARG A 385 27.21 -75.99 80.36
C ARG A 385 27.46 -74.79 79.44
N ASP A 386 28.71 -74.42 79.22
CA ASP A 386 29.07 -73.30 78.34
C ASP A 386 28.60 -73.55 76.91
N ILE A 387 28.85 -74.73 76.34
CA ILE A 387 28.34 -75.16 75.03
C ILE A 387 26.81 -75.09 75.00
N SER A 388 26.12 -75.50 76.06
CA SER A 388 24.66 -75.42 76.15
C SER A 388 24.16 -73.98 76.20
N THR A 389 24.82 -73.09 76.93
CA THR A 389 24.48 -71.65 76.95
C THR A 389 24.79 -70.97 75.62
N PHE A 390 25.87 -71.33 74.94
CA PHE A 390 26.18 -70.86 73.59
C PHE A 390 25.15 -71.37 72.58
N LYS A 391 24.75 -72.64 72.66
CA LYS A 391 23.69 -73.21 71.82
C LYS A 391 22.35 -72.50 72.04
N ALA A 392 22.00 -72.18 73.29
CA ALA A 392 20.81 -71.40 73.62
C ALA A 392 20.85 -69.97 73.04
N LYS A 393 22.03 -69.33 72.95
CA LYS A 393 22.20 -68.01 72.30
C LYS A 393 22.23 -68.08 70.77
N LEU A 394 22.63 -69.22 70.19
CA LEU A 394 22.70 -69.41 68.73
C LEU A 394 21.35 -69.76 68.10
N ILE A 395 20.48 -70.48 68.81
CA ILE A 395 19.15 -70.88 68.31
C ILE A 395 18.31 -69.67 67.85
N PRO A 396 18.22 -68.54 68.60
CA PRO A 396 17.51 -67.35 68.15
C PRO A 396 18.10 -66.75 66.86
N LEU A 397 19.43 -66.66 66.76
CA LEU A 397 20.13 -66.16 65.57
C LEU A 397 19.91 -67.06 64.36
N ILE A 398 19.92 -68.38 64.55
CA ILE A 398 19.60 -69.36 63.50
C ILE A 398 18.16 -69.17 63.02
N ASN A 399 17.20 -69.02 63.95
CA ASN A 399 15.80 -68.79 63.58
C ASN A 399 15.63 -67.46 62.84
N GLU A 400 16.32 -66.39 63.25
CA GLU A 400 16.27 -65.10 62.56
C GLU A 400 16.84 -65.19 61.14
N VAL A 401 17.97 -65.87 60.96
CA VAL A 401 18.54 -66.16 59.63
C VAL A 401 17.60 -67.03 58.79
N GLN A 402 16.91 -68.00 59.39
CA GLN A 402 15.91 -68.83 58.71
C GLN A 402 14.74 -67.97 58.19
N THR A 403 14.18 -67.10 59.02
CA THR A 403 13.09 -66.19 58.61
C THR A 403 13.52 -65.19 57.54
N LEU A 404 14.78 -64.73 57.59
CA LEU A 404 15.34 -63.86 56.54
C LEU A 404 15.51 -64.60 55.21
N ARG A 405 15.89 -65.89 55.24
CA ARG A 405 15.95 -66.73 54.03
C ARG A 405 14.57 -66.98 53.43
N GLU A 406 13.56 -67.22 54.26
CA GLU A 406 12.17 -67.36 53.80
C GLU A 406 11.68 -66.06 53.14
N LYS A 407 11.89 -64.90 53.78
CA LYS A 407 11.55 -63.59 53.19
C LYS A 407 12.31 -63.31 51.89
N TYR A 408 13.59 -63.70 51.81
CA TYR A 408 14.38 -63.56 50.58
C TYR A 408 13.78 -64.39 49.45
N HIS A 409 13.40 -65.66 49.71
CA HIS A 409 12.77 -66.51 48.71
C HIS A 409 11.38 -66.00 48.28
N GLU A 410 10.57 -65.46 49.20
CA GLU A 410 9.31 -64.80 48.84
C GLU A 410 9.53 -63.60 47.92
N PHE A 411 10.53 -62.77 48.22
CA PHE A 411 10.88 -61.59 47.42
C PHE A 411 11.39 -61.99 46.02
N GLU A 412 12.23 -63.01 45.94
CA GLU A 412 12.74 -63.59 44.70
C GLU A 412 11.60 -64.12 43.82
N GLN A 413 10.65 -64.87 44.43
CA GLN A 413 9.49 -65.38 43.72
C GLN A 413 8.57 -64.25 43.21
N GLN A 414 8.40 -63.18 44.00
CA GLN A 414 7.63 -62.01 43.59
C GLN A 414 8.31 -61.22 42.47
N GLN A 415 9.64 -61.08 42.52
CA GLN A 415 10.42 -60.46 41.46
C GLN A 415 10.30 -61.26 40.15
N GLU A 416 10.37 -62.59 40.22
CA GLU A 416 10.24 -63.43 39.03
C GLU A 416 8.83 -63.39 38.43
N LYS A 417 7.77 -63.37 39.26
CA LYS A 417 6.38 -63.17 38.80
C LYS A 417 6.22 -61.81 38.11
N THR A 418 6.76 -60.75 38.70
CA THR A 418 6.69 -59.39 38.14
C THR A 418 7.46 -59.30 36.82
N LYS A 419 8.63 -59.92 36.73
CA LYS A 419 9.43 -59.99 35.50
C LYS A 419 8.69 -60.73 34.38
N LYS A 420 8.08 -61.88 34.67
CA LYS A 420 7.26 -62.63 33.70
C LYS A 420 6.07 -61.80 33.21
N ALA A 421 5.38 -61.10 34.10
CA ALA A 421 4.28 -60.21 33.71
C ALA A 421 4.77 -59.05 32.82
N GLN A 422 5.91 -58.44 33.16
CA GLN A 422 6.50 -57.36 32.36
C GLN A 422 6.93 -57.84 30.97
N ASP A 423 7.56 -59.01 30.86
CA ASP A 423 7.96 -59.61 29.59
C ASP A 423 6.75 -59.95 28.71
N GLN A 424 5.63 -60.38 29.32
CA GLN A 424 4.36 -60.63 28.62
C GLN A 424 3.73 -59.32 28.10
N VAL A 425 3.73 -58.25 28.90
CA VAL A 425 3.26 -56.93 28.43
C VAL A 425 4.16 -56.43 27.30
N LYS A 426 5.47 -56.57 27.43
CA LYS A 426 6.44 -56.14 26.41
C LYS A 426 6.25 -56.88 25.09
N SER A 427 6.05 -58.20 25.12
CA SER A 427 5.78 -58.97 23.91
C SER A 427 4.44 -58.57 23.27
N SER A 428 3.38 -58.35 24.06
CA SER A 428 2.10 -57.88 23.55
C SER A 428 2.18 -56.48 22.90
N MET A 429 2.92 -55.56 23.51
CA MET A 429 3.18 -54.23 22.95
C MET A 429 3.99 -54.32 21.66
N ASN A 430 5.03 -55.17 21.60
CA ASN A 430 5.81 -55.37 20.39
C ASN A 430 4.95 -55.92 19.24
N ILE A 431 4.03 -56.84 19.50
CA ILE A 431 3.08 -57.33 18.50
C ILE A 431 2.18 -56.19 18.00
N LEU A 432 1.64 -55.38 18.91
CA LEU A 432 0.83 -54.21 18.57
C LEU A 432 1.59 -53.18 17.73
N ILE A 433 2.84 -52.88 18.09
CA ILE A 433 3.73 -51.97 17.36
C ILE A 433 3.99 -52.52 15.96
N ASN A 434 4.34 -53.80 15.83
CA ASN A 434 4.58 -54.43 14.53
C ASN A 434 3.34 -54.41 13.64
N ASN A 435 2.15 -54.67 14.21
CA ASN A 435 0.89 -54.60 13.47
C ASN A 435 0.62 -53.18 12.96
N LEU A 436 0.75 -52.17 13.83
CA LEU A 436 0.58 -50.76 13.46
C LEU A 436 1.61 -50.30 12.43
N GLN A 437 2.86 -50.74 12.52
CA GLN A 437 3.89 -50.48 11.51
C GLN A 437 3.53 -51.12 10.17
N SER A 438 3.02 -52.36 10.16
CA SER A 438 2.57 -53.01 8.92
C SER A 438 1.37 -52.29 8.31
N GLU A 439 0.41 -51.82 9.13
CA GLU A 439 -0.73 -51.04 8.65
C GLU A 439 -0.28 -49.71 8.07
N LEU A 440 0.67 -49.03 8.72
CA LEU A 440 1.21 -47.76 8.27
C LEU A 440 1.96 -47.92 6.94
N GLU A 441 2.79 -48.95 6.80
CA GLU A 441 3.45 -49.27 5.52
C GLU A 441 2.43 -49.67 4.43
N SER A 442 1.37 -50.40 4.78
CA SER A 442 0.30 -50.73 3.83
C SER A 442 -0.45 -49.48 3.35
N LYS A 443 -0.71 -48.51 4.24
CA LYS A 443 -1.34 -47.23 3.88
C LYS A 443 -0.39 -46.34 3.09
N LYS A 444 0.89 -46.33 3.43
CA LYS A 444 1.94 -45.59 2.71
C LYS A 444 2.09 -46.10 1.29
N THR A 445 2.17 -47.42 1.09
CA THR A 445 2.22 -48.01 -0.27
C THR A 445 0.96 -47.73 -1.08
N LYS A 446 -0.23 -47.74 -0.47
CA LYS A 446 -1.47 -47.30 -1.12
C LYS A 446 -1.41 -45.83 -1.54
N LEU A 447 -0.95 -44.94 -0.66
CA LEU A 447 -0.82 -43.52 -0.95
C LEU A 447 0.20 -43.26 -2.08
N THR A 448 1.35 -43.93 -2.07
CA THR A 448 2.35 -43.84 -3.14
C THR A 448 1.76 -44.31 -4.47
N LYS A 449 0.98 -45.40 -4.50
CA LYS A 449 0.28 -45.84 -5.72
C LYS A 449 -0.71 -44.79 -6.22
N VAL A 450 -1.48 -44.15 -5.33
CA VAL A 450 -2.43 -43.09 -5.71
C VAL A 450 -1.69 -41.87 -6.26
N ILE A 451 -0.58 -41.45 -5.64
CA ILE A 451 0.26 -40.35 -6.13
C ILE A 451 0.83 -40.68 -7.51
N ASN A 452 1.32 -41.91 -7.72
CA ASN A 452 1.85 -42.33 -9.01
C ASN A 452 0.75 -42.35 -10.09
N ILE A 453 -0.45 -42.81 -9.76
CA ILE A 453 -1.61 -42.76 -10.67
C ILE A 453 -1.98 -41.31 -10.98
N MET A 454 -2.02 -40.41 -9.99
CA MET A 454 -2.25 -38.98 -10.22
C MET A 454 -1.17 -38.36 -11.10
N SER A 455 0.11 -38.71 -10.90
CA SER A 455 1.19 -38.23 -11.76
C SER A 455 1.02 -38.69 -13.20
N ILE A 456 0.71 -39.97 -13.42
CA ILE A 456 0.43 -40.51 -14.76
C ILE A 456 -0.79 -39.81 -15.39
N VAL A 457 -1.85 -39.57 -14.62
CA VAL A 457 -3.04 -38.85 -15.12
C VAL A 457 -2.71 -37.39 -15.46
N LEU A 458 -1.87 -36.73 -14.67
CA LEU A 458 -1.42 -35.37 -14.93
C LEU A 458 -0.54 -35.31 -16.19
N ASP A 459 0.38 -36.27 -16.35
CA ASP A 459 1.23 -36.39 -17.53
C ASP A 459 0.40 -36.65 -18.80
N ILE A 460 -0.64 -37.49 -18.71
CA ILE A 460 -1.59 -37.71 -19.82
C ILE A 460 -2.37 -36.42 -20.12
N PHE A 461 -2.81 -35.66 -19.11
CA PHE A 461 -3.54 -34.41 -19.32
C PHE A 461 -2.69 -33.30 -19.93
N ILE A 462 -1.38 -33.29 -19.66
CA ILE A 462 -0.42 -32.32 -20.23
C ILE A 462 -0.02 -32.69 -21.68
N LEU A 463 -0.15 -33.96 -22.07
CA LEU A 463 0.23 -34.48 -23.40
C LEU A 463 -0.92 -34.56 -24.42
N LEU A 464 -2.14 -34.14 -24.06
CA LEU A 464 -3.28 -34.07 -24.98
C LEU A 464 -3.51 -32.61 -25.45
N PRO A 465 -3.30 -32.30 -26.75
CA PRO A 465 -3.46 -30.96 -27.33
C PRO A 465 -4.92 -30.49 -27.44
#